data_AF-A0AAE1M4X5-F1
#
_entry.id   AF-A0AAE1M4X5-F1
#
_cell.length_a   1.000
_cell.length_b   1.000
_cell.length_c   1.000
_cell.angle_alpha   90.00
_cell.angle_beta   90.00
_cell.angle_gamma   90.00
#
_symmetry.space_group_name_H-M   'P 1'
#
loop_
_entity.id
_entity.type
_entity.pdbx_description
1 polymer ?
#
loop_
_entity_poly.entity_id
_entity_poly.type
_entity_poly.pdbx_seq_one_letter_code
_entity_poly.pdbx_strand_id
1 'polypeptide(L)'
;MPTNMPTAANENEWEMAGHNASPTKIQEQNALQNYHSCGNERGLVNSGQVAINQGPSTRSRKRHRVKDEEEDELATPTKYSRMPTSAMSRAESWEAFTLCQLAKSDPKSVCDLLDGNRAEIERQRIKIKSLEAEIKQEKKSHEENRRILDNQIKALNRDMEQLLLQNMDDLSTKKASDDTIKSMWGRLSYKIKNTVSNYFTEWPQDEKISINGIEYDRSTQSSSDDRILAVRDSLKRRQLWGILLCNIFAALNRYHLGHIGGSIARLLAHLDVNKLPSPQYLQMISKIKSALDPDLEQETDTKSHTKRVEMIQNTVVHFKDIIADKKRLEFEDDLKMIFSDAWDIYTAMMMSKAIFIIQWPQGDNGVVNDYPYDPKTMELSGMIDLSDAPERVIGVVESPVVWKIGNGDGENFDSTTVLCQHSVFQWGGRSEPSTDTLGGTSS
;
A
#
# COMPACT_ATOMS: atom_id res chain seq x y z
N MET A 1 -10.36 72.70 -9.42
CA MET A 1 -11.25 72.53 -10.58
C MET A 1 -11.37 71.05 -10.89
N PRO A 2 -12.55 70.59 -11.34
CA PRO A 2 -13.18 69.36 -10.86
C PRO A 2 -13.24 68.25 -11.92
N THR A 3 -14.00 67.20 -11.58
CA THR A 3 -14.74 66.28 -12.48
C THR A 3 -13.91 65.23 -13.23
N ASN A 4 -14.26 63.94 -13.36
CA ASN A 4 -15.52 63.23 -13.12
C ASN A 4 -15.24 61.71 -13.14
N MET A 5 -15.93 60.96 -12.27
CA MET A 5 -16.32 59.57 -12.55
C MET A 5 -17.36 59.54 -13.68
N PRO A 6 -17.55 58.38 -14.34
CA PRO A 6 -18.92 57.89 -14.41
C PRO A 6 -19.08 56.42 -14.07
N THR A 7 -20.21 56.21 -13.41
CA THR A 7 -20.96 55.00 -13.11
C THR A 7 -21.62 54.42 -14.36
N ALA A 8 -21.91 53.11 -14.30
CA ALA A 8 -23.19 52.47 -14.65
C ALA A 8 -23.24 51.45 -15.81
N ALA A 9 -23.75 50.27 -15.43
CA ALA A 9 -24.86 49.50 -16.02
C ALA A 9 -24.64 48.64 -17.28
N ASN A 10 -24.76 47.32 -17.11
CA ASN A 10 -25.86 46.44 -17.59
C ASN A 10 -25.34 44.98 -17.56
N GLU A 11 -25.91 44.01 -16.83
CA GLU A 11 -27.26 43.42 -16.95
C GLU A 11 -27.65 43.13 -18.40
N ASN A 12 -27.40 41.90 -18.87
CA ASN A 12 -28.49 40.94 -19.11
C ASN A 12 -28.05 39.62 -19.76
N GLU A 13 -28.78 38.58 -19.34
CA GLU A 13 -29.32 37.47 -20.15
C GLU A 13 -28.36 36.55 -20.87
N TRP A 14 -28.12 35.37 -20.30
CA TRP A 14 -28.39 34.10 -20.99
C TRP A 14 -28.88 33.07 -19.98
N GLU A 15 -30.20 32.99 -19.85
CA GLU A 15 -30.92 31.93 -19.17
C GLU A 15 -31.21 30.77 -20.14
N MET A 16 -31.11 29.56 -19.61
CA MET A 16 -31.93 28.37 -19.93
C MET A 16 -31.61 27.51 -21.18
N ALA A 17 -30.96 26.37 -20.92
CA ALA A 17 -31.52 25.02 -21.07
C ALA A 17 -30.46 24.03 -20.51
N GLY A 18 -30.69 23.14 -19.54
CA GLY A 18 -31.90 22.39 -19.22
C GLY A 18 -31.66 20.92 -19.59
N HIS A 19 -31.04 20.12 -18.71
CA HIS A 19 -31.19 18.67 -18.75
C HIS A 19 -31.11 18.02 -17.37
N ASN A 20 -32.19 17.28 -17.11
CA ASN A 20 -32.48 16.48 -15.93
C ASN A 20 -31.49 15.32 -15.76
N ALA A 21 -31.00 15.13 -14.54
CA ALA A 21 -30.58 13.82 -14.05
C ALA A 21 -30.85 13.74 -12.54
N SER A 22 -31.73 12.82 -12.17
CA SER A 22 -32.13 12.52 -10.79
C SER A 22 -30.96 11.91 -9.99
N PRO A 23 -30.84 12.17 -8.68
CA PRO A 23 -29.83 11.53 -7.85
C PRO A 23 -30.38 10.22 -7.26
N THR A 24 -29.91 9.08 -7.76
CA THR A 24 -30.01 7.80 -7.06
C THR A 24 -29.10 7.82 -5.83
N LYS A 25 -29.72 8.09 -4.67
CA LYS A 25 -29.25 7.60 -3.37
C LYS A 25 -29.25 6.07 -3.38
N ILE A 26 -28.41 5.51 -2.50
CA ILE A 26 -28.18 4.09 -2.17
C ILE A 26 -26.92 3.56 -2.86
N GLN A 27 -25.81 3.53 -2.11
CA GLN A 27 -24.94 2.34 -1.87
C GLN A 27 -23.54 2.75 -1.37
N GLU A 28 -23.44 3.27 -0.13
CA GLU A 28 -22.13 3.55 0.52
C GLU A 28 -22.02 3.02 1.97
N GLN A 29 -22.98 2.21 2.45
CA GLN A 29 -22.94 1.69 3.83
C GLN A 29 -22.18 0.36 4.03
N ASN A 30 -21.68 -0.29 2.97
CA ASN A 30 -21.04 -1.61 3.09
C ASN A 30 -19.50 -1.61 2.95
N ALA A 31 -18.84 -0.46 2.88
CA ALA A 31 -17.38 -0.42 2.71
C ALA A 31 -16.61 -0.70 4.02
N LEU A 32 -17.17 -0.46 5.20
CA LEU A 32 -16.42 -0.53 6.47
C LEU A 32 -16.27 -1.94 7.07
N GLN A 33 -16.98 -2.96 6.57
CA GLN A 33 -16.85 -4.34 7.07
C GLN A 33 -15.89 -5.24 6.27
N ASN A 34 -15.38 -4.80 5.11
CA ASN A 34 -14.59 -5.65 4.20
C ASN A 34 -13.09 -5.33 4.09
N TYR A 35 -12.53 -4.48 4.96
CA TYR A 35 -11.11 -4.08 4.88
C TYR A 35 -10.09 -5.11 5.39
N HIS A 36 -10.51 -6.34 5.73
CA HIS A 36 -9.58 -7.42 6.11
C HIS A 36 -8.95 -8.17 4.92
N SER A 37 -9.18 -7.77 3.66
CA SER A 37 -8.73 -8.56 2.49
C SER A 37 -8.21 -7.74 1.29
N CYS A 38 -7.40 -6.70 1.52
CA CYS A 38 -6.68 -6.01 0.43
C CYS A 38 -5.17 -6.29 0.50
N GLY A 39 -4.73 -7.30 -0.26
CA GLY A 39 -3.31 -7.54 -0.50
C GLY A 39 -3.01 -8.95 -1.01
N ASN A 40 -3.37 -9.26 -2.26
CA ASN A 40 -2.89 -10.47 -2.92
C ASN A 40 -2.78 -10.27 -4.44
N GLU A 41 -1.64 -9.76 -4.89
CA GLU A 41 -1.05 -10.10 -6.19
C GLU A 41 0.47 -10.04 -6.06
N ARG A 42 1.14 -11.19 -5.80
CA ARG A 42 2.51 -11.43 -6.27
C ARG A 42 2.72 -12.89 -6.60
N GLY A 43 3.18 -13.10 -7.83
CA GLY A 43 3.63 -14.38 -8.36
C GLY A 43 4.85 -14.93 -7.63
N LEU A 44 4.92 -16.26 -7.63
CA LEU A 44 6.05 -17.05 -7.20
C LEU A 44 7.31 -16.67 -7.99
N VAL A 45 8.35 -16.23 -7.29
CA VAL A 45 9.73 -16.29 -7.77
C VAL A 45 10.56 -16.94 -6.68
N ASN A 46 11.09 -18.13 -7.00
CA ASN A 46 12.05 -18.87 -6.19
C ASN A 46 13.34 -18.06 -6.04
N SER A 47 13.84 -17.87 -4.81
CA SER A 47 15.23 -17.48 -4.58
C SER A 47 15.93 -18.52 -3.73
N GLY A 48 17.00 -19.10 -4.30
CA GLY A 48 17.93 -19.95 -3.60
C GLY A 48 18.87 -19.11 -2.73
N GLN A 49 19.12 -19.59 -1.51
CA GLN A 49 20.15 -19.06 -0.61
C GLN A 49 21.55 -19.39 -1.13
N VAL A 50 22.47 -18.42 -1.08
CA VAL A 50 23.91 -18.65 -1.10
C VAL A 50 24.54 -17.83 0.03
N ALA A 51 25.36 -18.51 0.83
CA ALA A 51 26.06 -17.97 1.99
C ALA A 51 27.19 -17.01 1.59
N ILE A 52 27.33 -15.93 2.38
CA ILE A 52 28.39 -14.94 2.28
C ILE A 52 29.55 -15.36 3.19
N ASN A 53 30.77 -15.39 2.66
CA ASN A 53 32.01 -15.39 3.44
C ASN A 53 32.95 -14.28 2.95
N GLN A 54 33.56 -13.61 3.94
CA GLN A 54 34.43 -12.43 3.82
C GLN A 54 35.87 -12.79 3.41
N GLY A 55 36.57 -11.84 2.77
CA GLY A 55 38.05 -11.81 2.74
C GLY A 55 38.67 -11.10 1.53
N PRO A 56 39.58 -10.11 1.70
CA PRO A 56 40.05 -9.23 0.64
C PRO A 56 41.32 -9.75 -0.06
N SER A 57 41.40 -9.58 -1.38
CA SER A 57 42.66 -9.77 -2.12
C SER A 57 42.76 -8.82 -3.31
N THR A 58 43.79 -7.99 -3.27
CA THR A 58 44.27 -7.14 -4.34
C THR A 58 44.83 -7.98 -5.50
N ARG A 59 44.36 -7.73 -6.73
CA ARG A 59 45.20 -7.90 -7.93
C ARG A 59 44.59 -7.22 -9.15
N SER A 60 45.33 -6.22 -9.62
CA SER A 60 45.15 -5.55 -10.89
C SER A 60 45.18 -6.56 -12.04
N ARG A 61 44.13 -6.60 -12.87
CA ARG A 61 44.20 -7.23 -14.18
C ARG A 61 43.37 -6.48 -15.21
N LYS A 62 44.09 -5.76 -16.08
CA LYS A 62 43.63 -5.33 -17.42
C LYS A 62 43.07 -6.52 -18.18
N ARG A 63 41.83 -6.36 -18.66
CA ARG A 63 41.17 -6.94 -19.84
C ARG A 63 39.71 -6.45 -19.74
N HIS A 64 38.91 -6.35 -20.78
CA HIS A 64 39.06 -6.14 -22.21
C HIS A 64 37.62 -5.77 -22.61
N ARG A 65 37.46 -4.79 -23.49
CA ARG A 65 36.18 -4.19 -23.87
C ARG A 65 35.27 -5.28 -24.45
N VAL A 66 34.30 -5.77 -23.69
CA VAL A 66 33.19 -6.59 -24.18
C VAL A 66 32.16 -5.61 -24.74
N LYS A 67 31.88 -5.78 -26.03
CA LYS A 67 30.74 -5.14 -26.70
C LYS A 67 29.49 -5.84 -26.19
N ASP A 68 28.52 -5.06 -25.76
CA ASP A 68 27.14 -5.51 -25.59
C ASP A 68 26.60 -5.90 -26.97
N GLU A 69 26.68 -7.19 -27.28
CA GLU A 69 25.79 -7.86 -28.24
C GLU A 69 24.50 -8.12 -27.47
N GLU A 70 23.57 -7.18 -27.59
CA GLU A 70 22.20 -7.33 -27.12
C GLU A 70 21.52 -8.41 -27.98
N GLU A 71 20.91 -9.35 -27.27
CA GLU A 71 20.33 -10.59 -27.72
C GLU A 71 19.26 -10.38 -28.81
N ASP A 72 19.57 -10.75 -30.04
CA ASP A 72 18.59 -11.14 -31.05
C ASP A 72 18.47 -12.67 -31.01
N GLU A 73 17.80 -13.19 -29.97
CA GLU A 73 17.42 -14.61 -29.84
C GLU A 73 16.27 -14.99 -30.80
N LEU A 74 16.40 -14.63 -32.08
CA LEU A 74 15.58 -15.20 -33.14
C LEU A 74 16.49 -15.91 -34.15
N ALA A 75 16.47 -17.24 -34.01
CA ALA A 75 16.90 -18.22 -35.01
C ALA A 75 18.40 -18.42 -35.20
N THR A 76 19.05 -19.07 -34.23
CA THR A 76 20.00 -20.11 -34.64
C THR A 76 19.22 -21.27 -35.24
N PRO A 77 19.59 -21.80 -36.42
CA PRO A 77 18.94 -22.97 -36.98
C PRO A 77 19.31 -24.14 -36.08
N THR A 78 18.40 -24.52 -35.20
CA THR A 78 18.45 -25.79 -34.48
C THR A 78 18.60 -26.85 -35.56
N LYS A 79 19.74 -27.55 -35.56
CA LYS A 79 19.96 -28.75 -36.35
C LYS A 79 18.94 -29.78 -35.87
N TYR A 80 17.73 -29.72 -36.41
CA TYR A 80 16.78 -30.80 -36.32
C TYR A 80 17.42 -31.99 -37.01
N SER A 81 17.90 -32.93 -36.19
CA SER A 81 18.10 -34.31 -36.59
C SER A 81 16.81 -34.76 -37.25
N ARG A 82 16.85 -34.85 -38.59
CA ARG A 82 15.76 -35.32 -39.42
C ARG A 82 15.60 -36.81 -39.17
N MET A 83 14.91 -37.15 -38.09
CA MET A 83 14.32 -38.47 -37.92
C MET A 83 13.33 -38.65 -39.08
N PRO A 84 13.53 -39.63 -39.97
CA PRO A 84 12.56 -39.92 -41.03
C PRO A 84 11.35 -40.57 -40.37
N THR A 85 10.35 -39.77 -40.03
CA THR A 85 9.01 -40.26 -39.71
C THR A 85 8.42 -40.83 -41.00
N SER A 86 8.67 -42.13 -41.24
CA SER A 86 8.10 -42.90 -42.33
C SER A 86 6.63 -43.23 -42.05
N ALA A 87 5.80 -42.19 -42.06
CA ALA A 87 4.34 -42.29 -42.05
C ALA A 87 3.73 -41.04 -42.69
N MET A 88 4.22 -40.65 -43.88
CA MET A 88 3.50 -39.67 -44.68
C MET A 88 2.27 -40.33 -45.28
N SER A 89 1.15 -39.87 -44.77
CA SER A 89 -0.20 -40.29 -45.09
C SER A 89 -0.49 -40.21 -46.59
N ARG A 90 -1.31 -41.15 -47.05
CA ARG A 90 -1.85 -41.36 -48.41
C ARG A 90 -2.62 -40.15 -48.99
N ALA A 91 -2.66 -39.01 -48.31
CA ALA A 91 -3.45 -37.82 -48.66
C ALA A 91 -2.73 -36.88 -49.64
N GLU A 92 -1.40 -36.71 -49.53
CA GLU A 92 -0.63 -35.81 -50.41
C GLU A 92 -0.54 -36.31 -51.87
N SER A 93 -0.86 -37.59 -52.09
CA SER A 93 -0.91 -38.19 -53.43
C SER A 93 -2.08 -37.70 -54.28
N TRP A 94 -3.14 -37.14 -53.68
CA TRP A 94 -4.36 -36.81 -54.44
C TRP A 94 -4.24 -35.48 -55.18
N GLU A 95 -3.59 -34.46 -54.62
CA GLU A 95 -3.39 -33.17 -55.30
C GLU A 95 -2.44 -33.30 -56.50
N ALA A 96 -1.37 -34.07 -56.35
CA ALA A 96 -0.47 -34.38 -57.46
C ALA A 96 -1.21 -35.21 -58.54
N PHE A 97 -2.04 -36.16 -58.13
CA PHE A 97 -2.84 -36.96 -59.07
C PHE A 97 -3.89 -36.12 -59.82
N THR A 98 -4.61 -35.22 -59.14
CA THR A 98 -5.59 -34.34 -59.79
C THR A 98 -4.93 -33.36 -60.74
N LEU A 99 -3.79 -32.76 -60.37
CA LEU A 99 -3.00 -31.92 -61.28
C LEU A 99 -2.48 -32.71 -62.49
N CYS A 100 -2.01 -33.95 -62.29
CA CYS A 100 -1.57 -34.81 -63.40
C CYS A 100 -2.72 -35.20 -64.33
N GLN A 101 -3.91 -35.49 -63.80
CA GLN A 101 -5.08 -35.82 -64.63
C GLN A 101 -5.61 -34.58 -65.37
N LEU A 102 -5.64 -33.42 -64.72
CA LEU A 102 -6.01 -32.14 -65.33
C LEU A 102 -5.02 -31.74 -66.44
N ALA A 103 -3.71 -31.96 -66.24
CA ALA A 103 -2.68 -31.68 -67.23
C ALA A 103 -2.80 -32.59 -68.48
N LYS A 104 -3.30 -33.82 -68.33
CA LYS A 104 -3.57 -34.71 -69.46
C LYS A 104 -4.81 -34.31 -70.25
N SER A 105 -5.84 -33.78 -69.58
CA SER A 105 -7.09 -33.38 -70.23
C SER A 105 -7.02 -31.97 -70.83
N ASP A 106 -6.40 -31.02 -70.14
CA ASP A 106 -6.25 -29.63 -70.55
C ASP A 106 -4.94 -29.03 -69.99
N PRO A 107 -3.81 -29.19 -70.70
CA PRO A 107 -2.52 -28.67 -70.25
C PRO A 107 -2.48 -27.14 -70.18
N LYS A 108 -3.32 -26.45 -70.97
CA LYS A 108 -3.35 -24.98 -70.99
C LYS A 108 -3.96 -24.43 -69.70
N SER A 109 -5.07 -25.02 -69.24
CA SER A 109 -5.68 -24.65 -67.96
C SER A 109 -4.71 -24.82 -66.77
N VAL A 110 -3.87 -25.86 -66.79
CA VAL A 110 -2.85 -26.07 -65.75
C VAL A 110 -1.77 -24.98 -65.81
N CYS A 111 -1.29 -24.60 -67.00
CA CYS A 111 -0.34 -23.49 -67.15
C CYS A 111 -0.93 -22.18 -66.63
N ASP A 112 -2.16 -21.83 -67.02
CA ASP A 112 -2.84 -20.60 -66.58
C ASP A 112 -3.01 -20.56 -65.05
N LEU A 113 -3.35 -21.70 -64.43
CA LEU A 113 -3.44 -21.83 -62.97
C LEU A 113 -2.08 -21.65 -62.27
N LEU A 114 -1.02 -22.26 -62.81
CA LEU A 114 0.34 -22.13 -62.27
C LEU A 114 0.86 -20.70 -62.39
N ASP A 115 0.57 -20.02 -63.50
CA ASP A 115 0.94 -18.63 -63.72
C ASP A 115 0.14 -17.69 -62.79
N GLY A 116 -1.15 -17.96 -62.57
CA GLY A 116 -1.97 -17.27 -61.59
C GLY A 116 -1.44 -17.40 -60.16
N ASN A 117 -1.07 -18.63 -59.75
CA ASN A 117 -0.47 -18.89 -58.44
C ASN A 117 0.91 -18.23 -58.30
N ARG A 118 1.73 -18.24 -59.36
CA ARG A 118 3.03 -17.55 -59.36
C ARG A 118 2.85 -16.05 -59.17
N ALA A 119 1.89 -15.44 -59.86
CA ALA A 119 1.58 -14.03 -59.71
C ALA A 119 1.08 -13.70 -58.29
N GLU A 120 0.24 -14.55 -57.70
CA GLU A 120 -0.25 -14.35 -56.33
C GLU A 120 0.87 -14.49 -55.28
N ILE A 121 1.75 -15.48 -55.41
CA ILE A 121 2.92 -15.64 -54.55
C ILE A 121 3.81 -14.39 -54.64
N GLU A 122 4.01 -13.85 -55.83
CA GLU A 122 4.82 -12.63 -56.00
C GLU A 122 4.14 -11.40 -55.37
N ARG A 123 2.82 -11.26 -55.51
CA ARG A 123 2.05 -10.22 -54.80
C ARG A 123 2.20 -10.33 -53.27
N GLN A 124 2.12 -11.55 -52.73
CA GLN A 124 2.30 -11.78 -51.30
C GLN A 124 3.72 -11.49 -50.83
N ARG A 125 4.75 -11.85 -51.62
CA ARG A 125 6.14 -11.50 -51.32
C ARG A 125 6.37 -10.00 -51.27
N ILE A 126 5.79 -9.25 -52.22
CA ILE A 126 5.84 -7.79 -52.21
C ILE A 126 5.14 -7.23 -50.96
N LYS A 127 3.96 -7.76 -50.61
CA LYS A 127 3.22 -7.36 -49.40
C LYS A 127 4.00 -7.65 -48.12
N ILE A 128 4.62 -8.83 -48.00
CA ILE A 128 5.45 -9.20 -46.84
C ILE A 128 6.64 -8.23 -46.73
N LYS A 129 7.37 -7.98 -47.82
CA LYS A 129 8.47 -7.01 -47.82
C LYS A 129 8.03 -5.60 -47.42
N SER A 130 6.85 -5.18 -47.85
CA SER A 130 6.26 -3.89 -47.45
C SER A 130 5.96 -3.84 -45.95
N LEU A 131 5.34 -4.88 -45.39
CA LEU A 131 5.04 -4.97 -43.96
C LEU A 131 6.30 -5.09 -43.10
N GLU A 132 7.31 -5.82 -43.56
CA GLU A 132 8.61 -5.90 -42.89
C GLU A 132 9.30 -4.54 -42.83
N ALA A 133 9.22 -3.74 -43.91
CA ALA A 133 9.73 -2.38 -43.93
C ALA A 133 8.96 -1.46 -42.98
N GLU A 134 7.64 -1.58 -42.92
CA GLU A 134 6.76 -0.82 -42.02
C GLU A 134 7.05 -1.15 -40.55
N ILE A 135 7.11 -2.43 -40.18
CA ILE A 135 7.46 -2.87 -38.81
C ILE A 135 8.86 -2.37 -38.42
N LYS A 136 9.83 -2.44 -39.35
CA LYS A 136 11.19 -1.94 -39.10
C LYS A 136 11.19 -0.42 -38.87
N GLN A 137 10.38 0.32 -39.62
CA GLN A 137 10.22 1.76 -39.45
C GLN A 137 9.54 2.10 -38.11
N GLU A 138 8.47 1.40 -37.75
CA GLU A 138 7.74 1.58 -36.50
C GLU A 138 8.61 1.27 -35.28
N LYS A 139 9.36 0.15 -35.30
CA LYS A 139 10.35 -0.17 -34.25
C LYS A 139 11.38 0.93 -34.08
N LYS A 140 11.90 1.48 -35.18
CA LYS A 140 12.87 2.59 -35.13
C LYS A 140 12.22 3.86 -34.55
N SER A 141 10.97 4.14 -34.88
CA SER A 141 10.22 5.27 -34.32
C SER A 141 9.97 5.11 -32.82
N HIS A 142 9.60 3.92 -32.35
CA HIS A 142 9.39 3.66 -30.93
C HIS A 142 10.69 3.76 -30.12
N GLU A 143 11.80 3.26 -30.64
CA GLU A 143 13.10 3.35 -30.01
C GLU A 143 13.55 4.82 -29.86
N GLU A 144 13.33 5.65 -30.89
CA GLU A 144 13.62 7.08 -30.81
C GLU A 144 12.72 7.78 -29.77
N ASN A 145 11.41 7.47 -29.74
CA ASN A 145 10.49 8.01 -28.74
C ASN A 145 10.89 7.63 -27.31
N ARG A 146 11.35 6.39 -27.09
CA ARG A 146 11.88 5.96 -25.78
C ARG A 146 13.10 6.79 -25.37
N ARG A 147 14.04 7.02 -26.29
CA ARG A 147 15.23 7.86 -26.02
C ARG A 147 14.85 9.29 -25.68
N ILE A 148 13.86 9.87 -26.38
CA ILE A 148 13.36 11.22 -26.09
C ILE A 148 12.76 11.28 -24.68
N LEU A 149 11.90 10.33 -24.32
CA LEU A 149 11.29 10.26 -22.98
C LEU A 149 12.33 10.06 -21.88
N ASP A 150 13.31 9.17 -22.07
CA ASP A 150 14.41 8.97 -21.13
C ASP A 150 15.22 10.25 -20.91
N ASN A 151 15.50 11.00 -21.98
CA ASN A 151 16.19 12.27 -21.89
C ASN A 151 15.36 13.34 -21.16
N GLN A 152 14.03 13.36 -21.37
CA GLN A 152 13.12 14.24 -20.64
C GLN A 152 13.06 13.90 -19.15
N ILE A 153 12.97 12.62 -18.78
CA ILE A 153 13.02 12.17 -17.38
C ILE A 153 14.35 12.59 -16.73
N LYS A 154 15.48 12.39 -17.41
CA LYS A 154 16.79 12.83 -16.93
C LYS A 154 16.93 14.34 -16.82
N ALA A 155 16.25 15.12 -17.66
CA ALA A 155 16.22 16.58 -17.54
C ALA A 155 15.37 17.02 -16.33
N LEU A 156 14.13 16.51 -16.23
CA LEU A 156 13.24 16.80 -15.11
C LEU A 156 13.83 16.41 -13.76
N ASN A 157 14.53 15.28 -13.67
CA ASN A 157 15.22 14.88 -12.44
C ASN A 157 16.32 15.88 -12.04
N ARG A 158 17.08 16.39 -13.01
CA ARG A 158 18.11 17.42 -12.75
C ARG A 158 17.49 18.76 -12.34
N ASP A 159 16.41 19.17 -13.01
CA ASP A 159 15.69 20.40 -12.66
C ASP A 159 15.09 20.31 -11.25
N MET A 160 14.50 19.15 -10.90
CA MET A 160 14.01 18.85 -9.56
C MET A 160 15.13 18.89 -8.53
N GLU A 161 16.28 18.25 -8.79
CA GLU A 161 17.45 18.31 -7.91
C GLU A 161 17.95 19.74 -7.70
N GLN A 162 17.98 20.55 -8.76
CA GLN A 162 18.40 21.95 -8.69
C GLN A 162 17.43 22.81 -7.88
N LEU A 163 16.12 22.65 -8.09
CA LEU A 163 15.09 23.34 -7.30
C LEU A 163 15.16 22.94 -5.82
N LEU A 164 15.38 21.65 -5.53
CA LEU A 164 15.59 21.17 -4.18
C LEU A 164 16.84 21.79 -3.55
N LEU A 165 17.95 21.92 -4.28
CA LEU A 165 19.16 22.57 -3.78
C LEU A 165 18.97 24.06 -3.52
N GLN A 166 18.27 24.78 -4.41
CA GLN A 166 18.01 26.22 -4.25
C GLN A 166 17.11 26.53 -3.05
N ASN A 167 16.12 25.69 -2.77
CA ASN A 167 15.14 25.92 -1.71
C ASN A 167 15.57 25.39 -0.33
N MET A 168 16.68 24.65 -0.23
CA MET A 168 17.15 24.05 1.02
C MET A 168 17.72 25.04 2.02
N ASP A 169 18.29 26.17 1.56
CA ASP A 169 18.93 27.16 2.45
C ASP A 169 17.90 28.08 3.14
N ASP A 170 16.71 28.25 2.57
CA ASP A 170 15.68 29.18 3.08
C ASP A 170 14.62 28.50 3.99
N LEU A 171 14.50 27.18 3.93
CA LEU A 171 13.51 26.44 4.72
C LEU A 171 14.10 26.04 6.07
N SER A 172 14.03 26.97 7.03
CA SER A 172 14.22 26.69 8.46
C SER A 172 13.10 25.77 8.99
N THR A 173 13.12 24.51 8.55
CA THR A 173 12.16 23.47 8.97
C THR A 173 12.16 23.38 10.49
N LYS A 174 11.00 23.58 11.13
CA LYS A 174 10.80 23.31 12.56
C LYS A 174 11.09 21.83 12.81
N LYS A 175 12.27 21.55 13.35
CA LYS A 175 12.71 20.19 13.69
C LYS A 175 11.83 19.65 14.82
N ALA A 176 10.85 18.82 14.50
CA ALA A 176 10.14 18.03 15.50
C ALA A 176 11.12 16.99 16.06
N SER A 177 11.43 17.08 17.36
CA SER A 177 12.29 16.10 18.01
C SER A 177 11.56 14.78 18.24
N ASP A 178 12.32 13.69 18.33
CA ASP A 178 11.80 12.36 18.67
C ASP A 178 10.97 12.38 19.96
N ASP A 179 11.44 13.12 20.98
CA ASP A 179 10.73 13.26 22.25
C ASP A 179 9.41 14.02 22.11
N THR A 180 9.34 14.99 21.19
CA THR A 180 8.10 15.71 20.88
C THR A 180 7.07 14.76 20.29
N ILE A 181 7.47 13.97 19.27
CA ILE A 181 6.58 13.00 18.62
C ILE A 181 6.16 11.91 19.62
N LYS A 182 7.08 11.38 20.43
CA LYS A 182 6.78 10.41 21.50
C LYS A 182 5.79 10.96 22.52
N SER A 183 5.98 12.20 22.97
CA SER A 183 5.10 12.86 23.93
C SER A 183 3.69 13.05 23.35
N MET A 184 3.58 13.54 22.11
CA MET A 184 2.30 13.71 21.45
C MET A 184 1.59 12.35 21.24
N TRP A 185 2.31 11.33 20.79
CA TRP A 185 1.78 9.97 20.62
C TRP A 185 1.28 9.38 21.94
N GLY A 186 2.04 9.53 23.02
CA GLY A 186 1.64 9.10 24.36
C GLY A 186 0.38 9.80 24.84
N ARG A 187 0.26 11.12 24.62
CA ARG A 187 -0.94 11.90 24.95
C ARG A 187 -2.16 11.46 24.14
N LEU A 188 -2.01 11.26 22.83
CA LEU A 188 -3.08 10.75 21.97
C LEU A 188 -3.56 9.39 22.47
N SER A 189 -2.63 8.49 22.80
CA SER A 189 -2.97 7.17 23.31
C SER A 189 -3.70 7.21 24.65
N TYR A 190 -3.25 8.08 25.57
CA TYR A 190 -3.94 8.30 26.84
C TYR A 190 -5.37 8.80 26.62
N LYS A 191 -5.59 9.75 25.69
CA LYS A 191 -6.93 10.24 25.34
C LYS A 191 -7.80 9.11 24.79
N ILE A 192 -7.30 8.31 23.84
CA ILE A 192 -8.01 7.14 23.30
C ILE A 192 -8.41 6.18 24.41
N LYS A 193 -7.48 5.87 25.33
CA LYS A 193 -7.77 5.00 26.48
C LYS A 193 -8.85 5.58 27.38
N ASN A 194 -8.75 6.86 27.75
CA ASN A 194 -9.72 7.54 28.60
C ASN A 194 -11.11 7.60 27.94
N THR A 195 -11.19 7.94 26.66
CA THR A 195 -12.42 7.93 25.89
C THR A 195 -13.05 6.53 25.88
N VAL A 196 -12.27 5.47 25.62
CA VAL A 196 -12.80 4.10 25.66
C VAL A 196 -13.34 3.75 27.06
N SER A 197 -12.57 4.03 28.11
CA SER A 197 -13.00 3.74 29.49
C SER A 197 -14.21 4.55 29.95
N ASN A 198 -14.45 5.74 29.42
CA ASN A 198 -15.55 6.60 29.86
C ASN A 198 -16.89 6.29 29.15
N TYR A 199 -16.84 5.91 27.87
CA TYR A 199 -18.06 5.80 27.05
C TYR A 199 -18.48 4.37 26.72
N PHE A 200 -17.60 3.38 26.88
CA PHE A 200 -17.87 1.98 26.52
C PHE A 200 -18.13 1.10 27.75
N THR A 201 -18.58 1.71 28.85
CA THR A 201 -18.80 1.03 30.15
C THR A 201 -20.06 0.16 30.17
N GLU A 202 -21.09 0.52 29.41
CA GLU A 202 -22.34 -0.24 29.36
C GLU A 202 -22.20 -1.44 28.42
N TRP A 203 -22.55 -2.64 28.88
CA TRP A 203 -22.60 -3.84 28.04
C TRP A 203 -23.92 -3.83 27.26
N PRO A 204 -23.91 -3.76 25.91
CA PRO A 204 -25.15 -3.94 25.17
C PRO A 204 -25.62 -5.36 25.43
N GLN A 205 -26.83 -5.53 25.97
CA GLN A 205 -27.36 -6.85 26.42
C GLN A 205 -27.31 -7.94 25.31
N ASP A 206 -27.14 -7.53 24.04
CA ASP A 206 -27.13 -8.40 22.87
C ASP A 206 -25.79 -8.41 22.08
N GLU A 207 -24.70 -7.79 22.56
CA GLU A 207 -23.41 -7.79 21.84
C GLU A 207 -22.69 -9.15 22.02
N LYS A 208 -22.71 -9.99 20.98
CA LYS A 208 -21.83 -11.17 20.88
C LYS A 208 -20.44 -10.73 20.46
N ILE A 209 -19.43 -10.99 21.29
CA ILE A 209 -18.04 -10.77 20.92
C ILE A 209 -17.55 -12.02 20.15
N SER A 210 -17.22 -11.83 18.88
CA SER A 210 -16.49 -12.83 18.09
C SER A 210 -15.04 -12.41 17.96
N ILE A 211 -14.11 -13.18 18.53
CA ILE A 211 -12.67 -12.99 18.37
C ILE A 211 -12.16 -14.15 17.51
N ASN A 212 -11.66 -13.86 16.31
CA ASN A 212 -11.19 -14.88 15.35
C ASN A 212 -12.25 -15.97 15.05
N GLY A 213 -13.53 -15.60 14.99
CA GLY A 213 -14.63 -16.54 14.74
C GLY A 213 -15.07 -17.37 15.95
N ILE A 214 -14.46 -17.16 17.13
CA ILE A 214 -14.87 -17.79 18.39
C ILE A 214 -15.89 -16.87 19.06
N GLU A 215 -17.16 -17.29 19.10
CA GLU A 215 -18.20 -16.65 19.89
C GLU A 215 -18.02 -16.98 21.37
N TYR A 216 -17.89 -15.96 22.21
CA TYR A 216 -17.87 -16.13 23.67
C TYR A 216 -19.27 -15.91 24.23
N ASP A 217 -19.92 -17.00 24.65
CA ASP A 217 -21.17 -16.93 25.42
C ASP A 217 -20.86 -16.54 26.87
N ARG A 218 -21.71 -15.69 27.44
CA ARG A 218 -21.57 -15.16 28.80
C ARG A 218 -21.64 -16.29 29.83
N SER A 219 -20.50 -16.79 30.28
CA SER A 219 -20.44 -17.72 31.40
C SER A 219 -20.73 -16.97 32.70
N THR A 220 -21.53 -17.54 33.58
CA THR A 220 -21.99 -16.95 34.85
C THR A 220 -20.91 -16.84 35.94
N GLN A 221 -19.62 -17.06 35.62
CA GLN A 221 -18.52 -16.93 36.57
C GLN A 221 -17.93 -15.51 36.60
N SER A 222 -18.08 -14.85 37.74
CA SER A 222 -17.71 -13.45 38.00
C SER A 222 -16.22 -13.11 37.81
N SER A 223 -15.30 -14.08 37.80
CA SER A 223 -13.88 -13.82 37.51
C SER A 223 -13.58 -13.67 36.00
N SER A 224 -14.53 -14.08 35.14
CA SER A 224 -14.43 -13.93 33.70
C SER A 224 -14.88 -12.55 33.21
N ASP A 225 -15.80 -11.89 33.92
CA ASP A 225 -16.40 -10.62 33.50
C ASP A 225 -15.37 -9.48 33.38
N ASP A 226 -14.50 -9.29 34.37
CA ASP A 226 -13.43 -8.26 34.32
C ASP A 226 -12.44 -8.49 33.17
N ARG A 227 -12.17 -9.76 32.86
CA ARG A 227 -11.25 -10.14 31.77
C ARG A 227 -11.86 -9.86 30.41
N ILE A 228 -13.15 -10.19 30.25
CA ILE A 228 -13.89 -9.93 29.02
C ILE A 228 -14.01 -8.41 28.80
N LEU A 229 -14.25 -7.62 29.85
CA LEU A 229 -14.24 -6.15 29.78
C LEU A 229 -12.88 -5.61 29.33
N ALA A 230 -11.77 -6.13 29.87
CA ALA A 230 -10.44 -5.70 29.45
C ALA A 230 -10.16 -5.99 27.97
N VAL A 231 -10.56 -7.16 27.46
CA VAL A 231 -10.42 -7.52 26.04
C VAL A 231 -11.30 -6.61 25.17
N ARG A 232 -12.56 -6.40 25.57
CA ARG A 232 -13.49 -5.49 24.88
C ARG A 232 -12.89 -4.09 24.77
N ASP A 233 -12.42 -3.53 25.87
CA ASP A 233 -11.80 -2.21 25.88
C ASP A 233 -10.58 -2.15 24.96
N SER A 234 -9.76 -3.20 24.97
CA SER A 234 -8.59 -3.32 24.07
C SER A 234 -9.01 -3.33 22.60
N LEU A 235 -10.08 -4.05 22.25
CA LEU A 235 -10.64 -4.08 20.90
C LEU A 235 -11.23 -2.73 20.49
N LYS A 236 -11.94 -2.02 21.38
CA LYS A 236 -12.48 -0.68 21.08
C LYS A 236 -11.35 0.36 20.91
N ARG A 237 -10.30 0.31 21.74
CA ARG A 237 -9.08 1.13 21.56
C ARG A 237 -8.44 0.86 20.20
N ARG A 238 -8.30 -0.42 19.84
CA ARG A 238 -7.77 -0.85 18.55
C ARG A 238 -8.63 -0.38 17.36
N GLN A 239 -9.95 -0.45 17.48
CA GLN A 239 -10.86 0.08 16.46
C GLN A 239 -10.67 1.59 16.27
N LEU A 240 -10.57 2.35 17.36
CA LEU A 240 -10.35 3.80 17.28
C LEU A 240 -8.99 4.13 16.64
N TRP A 241 -7.93 3.40 17.00
CA TRP A 241 -6.64 3.50 16.32
C TRP A 241 -6.73 3.15 14.83
N GLY A 242 -7.47 2.11 14.45
CA GLY A 242 -7.69 1.74 13.06
C GLY A 242 -8.39 2.84 12.27
N ILE A 243 -9.39 3.50 12.87
CA ILE A 243 -10.07 4.66 12.27
C ILE A 243 -9.08 5.81 12.06
N LEU A 244 -8.26 6.16 13.06
CA LEU A 244 -7.25 7.21 12.93
C LEU A 244 -6.19 6.86 11.89
N LEU A 245 -5.75 5.59 11.85
CA LEU A 245 -4.81 5.11 10.86
C LEU A 245 -5.36 5.30 9.45
N CYS A 246 -6.56 4.80 9.16
CA CYS A 246 -7.15 4.91 7.82
C CYS A 246 -7.43 6.35 7.40
N ASN A 247 -7.91 7.18 8.32
CA ASN A 247 -8.40 8.52 7.99
C ASN A 247 -7.30 9.60 8.00
N ILE A 248 -6.34 9.48 8.93
CA ILE A 248 -5.29 10.48 9.13
C ILE A 248 -3.95 9.93 8.62
N PHE A 249 -3.45 8.86 9.21
CA PHE A 249 -2.05 8.46 9.00
C PHE A 249 -1.76 7.75 7.67
N ALA A 250 -2.72 7.02 7.10
CA ALA A 250 -2.57 6.28 5.83
C ALA A 250 -2.74 7.18 4.60
N ALA A 251 -3.16 8.44 4.81
CA ALA A 251 -3.38 9.45 3.77
C ALA A 251 -4.12 8.95 2.51
N LEU A 252 -5.03 7.99 2.68
CA LEU A 252 -5.95 7.54 1.63
C LEU A 252 -6.77 8.71 1.09
N ASN A 253 -6.99 9.68 1.96
CA ASN A 253 -7.73 10.88 1.71
C ASN A 253 -6.76 12.03 1.34
N ARG A 254 -6.95 12.67 0.18
CA ARG A 254 -6.07 13.72 -0.37
C ARG A 254 -6.11 15.06 0.38
N TYR A 255 -6.65 15.10 1.59
CA TYR A 255 -6.89 16.34 2.34
C TYR A 255 -5.69 16.75 3.20
N HIS A 256 -4.62 15.97 3.18
CA HIS A 256 -3.40 16.20 3.95
C HIS A 256 -2.44 17.12 3.19
N LEU A 257 -2.17 18.32 3.72
CA LEU A 257 -1.09 19.19 3.25
C LEU A 257 -1.13 19.42 1.72
N GLY A 258 -2.33 19.62 1.19
CA GLY A 258 -2.59 19.81 -0.24
C GLY A 258 -2.33 18.59 -1.13
N HIS A 259 -2.34 18.80 -2.44
CA HIS A 259 -2.14 17.74 -3.44
C HIS A 259 -0.77 17.05 -3.33
N ILE A 260 0.27 17.82 -3.00
CA ILE A 260 1.65 17.32 -2.91
C ILE A 260 1.80 16.52 -1.62
N GLY A 261 1.35 17.04 -0.48
CA GLY A 261 1.38 16.34 0.80
C GLY A 261 0.63 15.01 0.75
N GLY A 262 -0.58 14.99 0.19
CA GLY A 262 -1.33 13.75 -0.02
C GLY A 262 -0.67 12.77 -0.99
N SER A 263 0.23 13.22 -1.87
CA SER A 263 1.00 12.35 -2.75
C SER A 263 2.23 11.76 -2.05
N ILE A 264 2.96 12.56 -1.27
CA ILE A 264 4.06 12.06 -0.43
C ILE A 264 3.54 11.07 0.59
N ALA A 265 2.42 11.37 1.23
CA ALA A 265 1.87 10.50 2.25
C ALA A 265 1.42 9.14 1.69
N ARG A 266 0.82 9.13 0.49
CA ARG A 266 0.56 7.88 -0.24
C ARG A 266 1.87 7.16 -0.55
N LEU A 267 2.91 7.86 -0.99
CA LEU A 267 4.22 7.24 -1.22
C LEU A 267 4.77 6.59 0.05
N LEU A 268 4.70 7.27 1.20
CA LEU A 268 5.12 6.76 2.50
C LEU A 268 4.31 5.55 2.95
N ALA A 269 3.00 5.53 2.71
CA ALA A 269 2.13 4.41 3.04
C ALA A 269 2.46 3.11 2.26
N HIS A 270 3.19 3.20 1.14
CA HIS A 270 3.65 2.04 0.37
C HIS A 270 5.05 1.56 0.77
N LEU A 271 5.74 2.26 1.68
CA LEU A 271 7.03 1.81 2.18
C LEU A 271 6.82 0.64 3.15
N ASP A 272 7.47 -0.49 2.87
CA ASP A 272 7.56 -1.63 3.77
C ASP A 272 8.86 -1.51 4.56
N VAL A 273 8.76 -1.42 5.89
CA VAL A 273 9.91 -1.33 6.80
C VAL A 273 10.84 -2.53 6.63
N ASN A 274 10.32 -3.69 6.25
CA ASN A 274 11.11 -4.91 6.04
C ASN A 274 11.76 -4.96 4.64
N LYS A 275 11.37 -4.07 3.73
CA LYS A 275 11.84 -4.01 2.33
C LYS A 275 12.02 -2.56 1.89
N LEU A 276 12.79 -1.82 2.67
CA LEU A 276 13.05 -0.42 2.38
C LEU A 276 13.80 -0.26 1.05
N PRO A 277 13.47 0.80 0.27
CA PRO A 277 14.23 1.15 -0.92
C PRO A 277 15.64 1.63 -0.57
N SER A 278 16.46 1.90 -1.58
CA SER A 278 17.84 2.34 -1.35
C SER A 278 17.91 3.64 -0.52
N PRO A 279 18.97 3.84 0.29
CA PRO A 279 19.14 5.05 1.07
C PRO A 279 19.11 6.34 0.23
N GLN A 280 19.57 6.31 -1.01
CA GLN A 280 19.51 7.46 -1.93
C GLN A 280 18.07 7.85 -2.28
N TYR A 281 17.19 6.85 -2.45
CA TYR A 281 15.78 7.09 -2.73
C TYR A 281 15.06 7.65 -1.49
N LEU A 282 15.34 7.11 -0.30
CA LEU A 282 14.83 7.65 0.96
C LEU A 282 15.31 9.09 1.22
N GLN A 283 16.57 9.37 0.89
CA GLN A 283 17.10 10.72 0.95
C GLN A 283 16.34 11.66 0.00
N MET A 284 16.04 11.22 -1.23
CA MET A 284 15.22 12.00 -2.16
C MET A 284 13.81 12.28 -1.58
N ILE A 285 13.15 11.29 -0.99
CA ILE A 285 11.85 11.47 -0.31
C ILE A 285 11.97 12.52 0.80
N SER A 286 12.99 12.41 1.66
CA SER A 286 13.24 13.37 2.74
C SER A 286 13.46 14.78 2.21
N LYS A 287 14.20 14.95 1.10
CA LYS A 287 14.41 16.24 0.47
C LYS A 287 13.11 16.83 -0.09
N ILE A 288 12.31 16.04 -0.80
CA ILE A 288 10.99 16.47 -1.33
C ILE A 288 10.07 16.89 -0.18
N LYS A 289 10.06 16.11 0.91
CA LYS A 289 9.29 16.38 2.12
C LYS A 289 9.73 17.66 2.82
N SER A 290 11.03 17.90 2.92
CA SER A 290 11.60 19.13 3.51
C SER A 290 11.32 20.37 2.65
N ALA A 291 11.17 20.19 1.34
CA ALA A 291 10.81 21.26 0.40
C ALA A 291 9.31 21.54 0.37
N LEU A 292 8.47 20.77 1.08
CA LEU A 292 7.09 21.14 1.30
C LEU A 292 7.05 22.42 2.14
N ASP A 293 6.49 23.46 1.55
CA ASP A 293 6.31 24.75 2.20
C ASP A 293 5.53 24.58 3.52
N PRO A 294 6.03 25.05 4.68
CA PRO A 294 5.25 25.06 5.91
C PRO A 294 3.93 25.84 5.77
N ASP A 295 3.80 26.76 4.80
CA ASP A 295 2.53 27.43 4.49
C ASP A 295 1.49 26.51 3.81
N LEU A 296 1.82 25.24 3.53
CA LEU A 296 0.82 24.19 3.25
C LEU A 296 -0.11 23.91 4.45
N GLU A 297 0.26 24.31 5.66
CA GLU A 297 -0.66 24.34 6.81
C GLU A 297 -1.70 25.48 6.69
N GLN A 298 -1.37 26.56 5.97
CA GLN A 298 -2.20 27.75 5.82
C GLN A 298 -3.14 27.73 4.61
N GLU A 299 -3.04 26.72 3.73
CA GLU A 299 -4.16 26.39 2.85
C GLU A 299 -5.29 25.85 3.74
N THR A 300 -6.03 26.79 4.34
CA THR A 300 -7.32 26.60 5.00
C THR A 300 -8.33 26.22 3.92
N ASP A 301 -8.11 25.09 3.26
CA ASP A 301 -9.08 24.51 2.37
C ASP A 301 -10.26 24.16 3.27
N THR A 302 -11.33 24.95 3.16
CA THR A 302 -12.62 24.70 3.81
C THR A 302 -13.04 23.24 3.65
N LYS A 303 -12.67 22.57 2.55
CA LYS A 303 -12.93 21.14 2.32
C LYS A 303 -12.19 20.23 3.30
N SER A 304 -10.97 20.57 3.71
CA SER A 304 -10.20 19.77 4.69
C SER A 304 -10.90 19.76 6.05
N HIS A 305 -11.41 20.92 6.49
CA HIS A 305 -12.19 21.04 7.72
C HIS A 305 -13.52 20.29 7.61
N THR A 306 -14.27 20.49 6.51
CA THR A 306 -15.52 19.76 6.27
C THR A 306 -15.31 18.25 6.29
N LYS A 307 -14.22 17.74 5.68
CA LYS A 307 -13.93 16.31 5.71
C LYS A 307 -13.58 15.82 7.11
N ARG A 308 -12.81 16.58 7.88
CA ARG A 308 -12.50 16.21 9.27
C ARG A 308 -13.78 16.08 10.09
N VAL A 309 -14.71 17.03 9.96
CA VAL A 309 -16.03 16.96 10.60
C VAL A 309 -16.79 15.72 10.14
N GLU A 310 -16.78 15.41 8.84
CA GLU A 310 -17.41 14.20 8.30
C GLU A 310 -16.79 12.91 8.88
N MET A 311 -15.46 12.82 8.99
CA MET A 311 -14.77 11.67 9.59
C MET A 311 -15.15 11.48 11.06
N ILE A 312 -15.21 12.56 11.82
CA ILE A 312 -15.65 12.54 13.22
C ILE A 312 -17.10 12.06 13.31
N GLN A 313 -17.98 12.61 12.48
CA GLN A 313 -19.39 12.20 12.47
C GLN A 313 -19.58 10.74 12.07
N ASN A 314 -18.83 10.26 11.08
CA ASN A 314 -18.84 8.85 10.68
C ASN A 314 -18.36 7.94 11.83
N THR A 315 -17.38 8.40 12.61
CA THR A 315 -16.89 7.69 13.81
C THR A 315 -17.95 7.67 14.92
N VAL A 316 -18.64 8.78 15.16
CA VAL A 316 -19.77 8.84 16.10
C VAL A 316 -20.89 7.88 15.68
N VAL A 317 -21.22 7.84 14.38
CA VAL A 317 -22.22 6.92 13.84
C VAL A 317 -21.80 5.47 13.99
N HIS A 318 -20.50 5.16 13.80
CA HIS A 318 -19.97 3.81 13.96
C HIS A 318 -20.14 3.27 15.39
N PHE A 319 -19.99 4.12 16.41
CA PHE A 319 -20.10 3.72 17.82
C PHE A 319 -21.46 4.04 18.47
N LYS A 320 -22.42 4.58 17.71
CA LYS A 320 -23.69 5.09 18.26
C LYS A 320 -24.47 4.05 19.08
N ASP A 321 -24.43 2.78 18.68
CA ASP A 321 -25.23 1.71 19.30
C ASP A 321 -24.60 1.20 20.60
N ILE A 322 -23.38 1.64 20.92
CA ILE A 322 -22.61 1.21 22.10
C ILE A 322 -22.52 2.34 23.15
N ILE A 323 -22.77 3.57 22.73
CA ILE A 323 -22.63 4.76 23.57
C ILE A 323 -24.02 5.20 24.02
N ALA A 324 -24.20 5.37 25.33
CA ALA A 324 -25.45 5.88 25.87
C ALA A 324 -25.82 7.25 25.26
N ASP A 325 -27.07 7.43 24.83
CA ASP A 325 -27.54 8.63 24.14
C ASP A 325 -27.17 9.94 24.86
N LYS A 326 -27.27 9.93 26.19
CA LYS A 326 -26.94 11.09 27.05
C LYS A 326 -25.45 11.49 27.02
N LYS A 327 -24.56 10.59 26.60
CA LYS A 327 -23.11 10.79 26.53
C LYS A 327 -22.59 11.02 25.12
N ARG A 328 -23.45 10.95 24.11
CA ARG A 328 -23.07 11.06 22.71
C ARG A 328 -22.38 12.38 22.36
N LEU A 329 -22.86 13.50 22.89
CA LEU A 329 -22.25 14.82 22.66
C LEU A 329 -20.86 14.95 23.31
N GLU A 330 -20.71 14.48 24.55
CA GLU A 330 -19.41 14.47 25.24
C GLU A 330 -18.39 13.59 24.48
N PHE A 331 -18.82 12.43 23.99
CA PHE A 331 -17.99 11.55 23.15
C PHE A 331 -17.55 12.22 21.85
N GLU A 332 -18.47 12.92 21.17
CA GLU A 332 -18.13 13.66 19.94
C GLU A 332 -17.06 14.72 20.20
N ASP A 333 -17.15 15.45 21.32
CA ASP A 333 -16.16 16.46 21.69
C ASP A 333 -14.79 15.86 22.02
N ASP A 334 -14.76 14.72 22.73
CA ASP A 334 -13.52 13.97 22.94
C ASP A 334 -12.92 13.45 21.63
N LEU A 335 -13.76 12.99 20.69
CA LEU A 335 -13.30 12.62 19.35
C LEU A 335 -12.72 13.81 18.59
N LYS A 336 -13.32 15.01 18.66
CA LYS A 336 -12.74 16.22 18.04
C LYS A 336 -11.32 16.46 18.55
N MET A 337 -11.10 16.31 19.87
CA MET A 337 -9.78 16.46 20.48
C MET A 337 -8.80 15.36 20.06
N ILE A 338 -9.26 14.10 19.94
CA ILE A 338 -8.44 12.97 19.46
C ILE A 338 -8.02 13.17 18.00
N PHE A 339 -8.96 13.53 17.12
CA PHE A 339 -8.68 13.79 15.71
C PHE A 339 -7.76 15.00 15.51
N SER A 340 -7.91 16.04 16.34
CA SER A 340 -6.99 17.18 16.33
C SER A 340 -5.58 16.77 16.75
N ASP A 341 -5.42 16.07 17.87
CA ASP A 341 -4.10 15.61 18.33
C ASP A 341 -3.42 14.68 17.31
N ALA A 342 -4.20 13.76 16.70
CA ALA A 342 -3.69 12.87 15.66
C ALA A 342 -3.25 13.63 14.40
N TRP A 343 -3.99 14.68 14.03
CA TRP A 343 -3.61 15.58 12.95
C TRP A 343 -2.30 16.30 13.25
N ASP A 344 -2.17 16.87 14.45
CA ASP A 344 -0.96 17.60 14.85
C ASP A 344 0.28 16.69 14.86
N ILE A 345 0.13 15.43 15.33
CA ILE A 345 1.19 14.42 15.28
C ILE A 345 1.60 14.16 13.84
N TYR A 346 0.63 13.90 12.97
CA TYR A 346 0.88 13.60 11.58
C TYR A 346 1.58 14.76 10.86
N THR A 347 1.15 15.99 11.12
CA THR A 347 1.80 17.19 10.59
C THR A 347 3.24 17.31 11.10
N ALA A 348 3.48 17.14 12.40
CA ALA A 348 4.84 17.16 12.96
C ALA A 348 5.74 16.09 12.35
N MET A 349 5.21 14.88 12.14
CA MET A 349 5.91 13.82 11.41
C MET A 349 6.19 14.23 9.98
N MET A 350 5.23 14.85 9.27
CA MET A 350 5.36 15.26 7.87
C MET A 350 6.36 16.41 7.67
N MET A 351 6.48 17.32 8.63
CA MET A 351 7.44 18.45 8.56
C MET A 351 8.89 18.06 8.90
N SER A 352 9.10 16.92 9.57
CA SER A 352 10.44 16.46 9.94
C SER A 352 11.27 16.04 8.72
N LYS A 353 12.59 16.00 8.81
CA LYS A 353 13.43 15.41 7.75
C LYS A 353 13.49 13.88 7.83
N ALA A 354 13.25 13.31 9.00
CA ALA A 354 13.09 11.87 9.17
C ALA A 354 11.82 11.38 8.47
N ILE A 355 11.85 10.14 8.02
CA ILE A 355 10.69 9.45 7.45
C ILE A 355 10.02 8.67 8.57
N PHE A 356 8.72 8.89 8.75
CA PHE A 356 7.91 8.15 9.71
C PHE A 356 6.95 7.23 8.96
N ILE A 357 6.91 5.97 9.36
CA ILE A 357 5.96 4.98 8.84
C ILE A 357 5.12 4.49 10.01
N ILE A 358 3.80 4.53 9.85
CA ILE A 358 2.86 4.02 10.84
C ILE A 358 2.27 2.74 10.30
N GLN A 359 2.58 1.62 10.95
CA GLN A 359 2.17 0.30 10.50
C GLN A 359 1.70 -0.53 11.69
N TRP A 360 0.68 -1.37 11.48
CA TRP A 360 0.42 -2.46 12.41
C TRP A 360 1.58 -3.45 12.37
N PRO A 361 2.08 -3.94 13.51
CA PRO A 361 3.13 -4.95 13.51
C PRO A 361 2.63 -6.17 12.72
N GLN A 362 3.47 -6.68 11.81
CA GLN A 362 3.11 -7.80 10.93
C GLN A 362 2.70 -9.01 11.77
N GLY A 363 1.40 -9.32 11.75
CA GLY A 363 0.76 -10.37 12.53
C GLY A 363 -0.77 -10.38 12.38
N ASP A 364 -1.36 -9.28 11.91
CA ASP A 364 -2.81 -9.11 11.81
C ASP A 364 -3.45 -9.53 10.47
N ASN A 365 -2.69 -10.07 9.52
CA ASN A 365 -3.23 -10.52 8.22
C ASN A 365 -4.09 -11.81 8.33
N GLY A 366 -4.59 -12.15 9.52
CA GLY A 366 -5.36 -13.38 9.78
C GLY A 366 -4.53 -14.67 9.72
N VAL A 367 -3.31 -14.63 9.19
CA VAL A 367 -2.30 -15.67 9.40
C VAL A 367 -1.72 -15.43 10.78
N VAL A 368 -2.41 -15.96 11.78
CA VAL A 368 -1.93 -16.02 13.17
C VAL A 368 -0.61 -16.79 13.14
N ASN A 369 0.50 -16.06 13.09
CA ASN A 369 1.72 -16.66 13.55
C ASN A 369 1.63 -16.60 15.07
N ASP A 370 1.37 -17.76 15.70
CA ASP A 370 1.36 -17.97 17.15
C ASP A 370 2.78 -17.78 17.72
N TYR A 371 3.35 -16.59 17.57
CA TYR A 371 4.61 -16.24 18.17
C TYR A 371 4.35 -15.82 19.62
N PRO A 372 5.00 -16.46 20.60
CA PRO A 372 4.90 -16.04 21.99
C PRO A 372 5.47 -14.63 22.14
N TYR A 373 4.65 -13.73 22.68
CA TYR A 373 5.04 -12.37 23.04
C TYR A 373 6.07 -12.40 24.18
N ASP A 374 7.25 -11.81 23.94
CA ASP A 374 8.24 -11.61 24.99
C ASP A 374 8.01 -10.23 25.67
N PRO A 375 7.57 -10.20 26.94
CA PRO A 375 7.28 -8.96 27.64
C PRO A 375 8.53 -8.12 27.95
N LYS A 376 9.75 -8.65 27.83
CA LYS A 376 10.98 -7.88 28.03
C LYS A 376 11.41 -7.13 26.78
N THR A 377 11.24 -7.73 25.61
CA THR A 377 11.61 -7.12 24.31
C THR A 377 10.44 -6.43 23.63
N MET A 378 9.19 -6.71 24.05
CA MET A 378 7.96 -6.28 23.39
C MET A 378 7.86 -6.80 21.94
N GLU A 379 8.64 -7.83 21.61
CA GLU A 379 8.69 -8.49 20.31
C GLU A 379 7.97 -9.85 20.37
N LEU A 380 7.40 -10.25 19.24
CA LEU A 380 6.88 -11.61 19.02
C LEU A 380 8.09 -12.54 18.85
N SER A 381 8.40 -13.34 19.86
CA SER A 381 9.58 -14.22 19.82
C SER A 381 9.41 -15.32 18.79
N GLY A 382 10.43 -15.51 17.95
CA GLY A 382 10.43 -16.52 16.89
C GLY A 382 10.42 -17.94 17.44
N MET A 383 9.67 -18.81 16.74
CA MET A 383 9.60 -20.28 16.88
C MET A 383 9.97 -20.83 18.27
N ILE A 384 9.04 -20.73 19.21
CA ILE A 384 9.00 -21.66 20.34
C ILE A 384 8.12 -22.84 19.92
N ASP A 385 8.59 -24.06 20.20
CA ASP A 385 7.89 -25.30 19.90
C ASP A 385 6.51 -25.31 20.59
N LEU A 386 5.44 -25.22 19.79
CA LEU A 386 4.05 -25.04 20.26
C LEU A 386 3.50 -26.23 21.06
N SER A 387 4.26 -27.33 21.17
CA SER A 387 3.85 -28.50 21.93
C SER A 387 3.87 -28.30 23.45
N ASP A 388 4.62 -27.32 23.96
CA ASP A 388 4.77 -27.05 25.40
C ASP A 388 4.17 -25.70 25.86
N ALA A 389 3.48 -24.96 24.99
CA ALA A 389 2.90 -23.67 25.35
C ALA A 389 1.62 -23.85 26.20
N PRO A 390 1.62 -23.43 27.49
CA PRO A 390 0.41 -23.48 28.32
C PRO A 390 -0.68 -22.59 27.72
N GLU A 391 -1.94 -23.05 27.83
CA GLU A 391 -3.21 -22.36 27.50
C GLU A 391 -3.09 -21.00 26.79
N ARG A 392 -3.28 -21.06 25.46
CA ARG A 392 -3.56 -19.97 24.50
C ARG A 392 -3.48 -18.56 25.05
N VAL A 393 -2.29 -17.98 24.97
CA VAL A 393 -2.12 -16.57 25.24
C VAL A 393 -2.50 -15.73 24.02
N ILE A 394 -3.62 -15.00 24.09
CA ILE A 394 -3.99 -14.06 23.01
C ILE A 394 -3.36 -12.69 23.32
N GLY A 395 -2.38 -12.30 22.52
CA GLY A 395 -1.86 -10.93 22.50
C GLY A 395 -2.71 -10.06 21.58
N VAL A 396 -3.35 -9.01 22.11
CA VAL A 396 -4.01 -7.98 21.29
C VAL A 396 -3.11 -6.75 21.23
N VAL A 397 -2.60 -6.44 20.04
CA VAL A 397 -1.89 -5.19 19.80
C VAL A 397 -2.93 -4.07 19.65
N GLU A 398 -2.91 -3.07 20.52
CA GLU A 398 -3.95 -2.03 20.53
C GLU A 398 -3.65 -0.86 19.61
N SER A 399 -2.38 -0.50 19.45
CA SER A 399 -1.94 0.66 18.69
C SER A 399 -1.00 0.27 17.55
N PRO A 400 -1.00 1.00 16.42
CA PRO A 400 0.05 0.82 15.42
C PRO A 400 1.43 1.23 15.98
N VAL A 401 2.46 0.75 15.32
CA VAL A 401 3.87 1.09 15.61
C VAL A 401 4.29 2.27 14.75
N VAL A 402 4.97 3.23 15.36
CA VAL A 402 5.62 4.35 14.66
C VAL A 402 7.07 3.99 14.44
N TRP A 403 7.44 3.76 13.19
CA TRP A 403 8.81 3.56 12.74
C TRP A 403 9.41 4.89 12.30
N LYS A 404 10.69 5.09 12.60
CA LYS A 404 11.50 6.22 12.17
C LYS A 404 12.65 5.70 11.30
N ILE A 405 12.85 6.33 10.15
CA ILE A 405 13.96 6.05 9.23
C ILE A 405 14.75 7.34 9.03
N GLY A 406 16.07 7.25 9.23
CA GLY A 406 16.95 8.41 9.26
C GLY A 406 16.83 9.25 10.53
N ASN A 407 17.70 10.25 10.68
CA ASN A 407 17.69 11.19 11.80
C ASN A 407 16.90 12.47 11.45
N GLY A 408 16.70 13.35 12.44
CA GLY A 408 15.98 14.61 12.24
C GLY A 408 16.72 15.63 11.36
N ASP A 409 17.95 15.32 10.94
CA ASP A 409 18.78 16.15 10.06
C ASP A 409 18.66 15.71 8.59
N GLY A 410 17.96 14.59 8.32
CA GLY A 410 17.80 14.05 6.97
C GLY A 410 19.00 13.21 6.52
N GLU A 411 19.60 12.47 7.46
CA GLU A 411 20.75 11.59 7.24
C GLU A 411 20.48 10.18 7.83
N ASN A 412 21.38 9.22 7.61
CA ASN A 412 21.35 7.85 8.18
C ASN A 412 20.09 7.02 7.82
N PHE A 413 19.63 7.10 6.56
CA PHE A 413 18.46 6.34 6.07
C PHE A 413 18.69 4.82 5.92
N ASP A 414 19.88 4.35 6.26
CA ASP A 414 20.22 2.93 6.45
C ASP A 414 19.77 2.41 7.83
N SER A 415 19.43 3.31 8.76
CA SER A 415 18.93 2.97 10.09
C SER A 415 17.42 3.12 10.19
N THR A 416 16.78 2.13 10.82
CA THR A 416 15.35 2.15 11.16
C THR A 416 15.19 1.87 12.64
N THR A 417 14.37 2.65 13.32
CA THR A 417 14.11 2.50 14.76
C THR A 417 12.62 2.56 15.06
N VAL A 418 12.17 1.77 16.03
CA VAL A 418 10.82 1.91 16.60
C VAL A 418 10.82 3.13 17.52
N LEU A 419 9.97 4.11 17.21
CA LEU A 419 9.84 5.31 18.00
C LEU A 419 8.78 5.15 19.10
N CYS A 420 7.60 4.63 18.73
CA CYS A 420 6.46 4.49 19.62
C CYS A 420 5.73 3.16 19.36
N GLN A 421 5.39 2.46 20.44
CA GLN A 421 4.49 1.32 20.45
C GLN A 421 3.72 1.39 21.78
N HIS A 422 2.39 1.47 21.74
CA HIS A 422 1.58 1.71 22.93
C HIS A 422 0.76 0.49 23.31
N SER A 423 1.45 -0.54 23.80
CA SER A 423 0.87 -1.67 24.52
C SER A 423 0.38 -2.86 23.69
N VAL A 424 0.74 -4.03 24.20
CA VAL A 424 0.18 -5.35 23.86
C VAL A 424 -0.59 -5.81 25.08
N PHE A 425 -1.89 -6.07 24.93
CA PHE A 425 -2.68 -6.73 25.95
C PHE A 425 -2.43 -8.23 25.86
N GLN A 426 -1.93 -8.86 26.92
CA GLN A 426 -1.64 -10.30 26.93
C GLN A 426 -2.70 -11.03 27.76
N TRP A 427 -3.45 -11.94 27.13
CA TRP A 427 -4.42 -12.81 27.81
C TRP A 427 -3.72 -14.06 28.32
N GLY A 428 -3.53 -14.23 29.64
CA GLY A 428 -3.03 -15.48 30.21
C GLY A 428 -4.18 -16.42 30.56
N GLY A 429 -4.35 -17.51 29.81
CA GLY A 429 -5.41 -18.50 30.03
C GLY A 429 -5.26 -19.38 31.27
N ARG A 430 -4.34 -19.10 32.21
CA ARG A 430 -4.12 -20.00 33.36
C ARG A 430 -5.43 -20.19 34.15
N SER A 431 -5.98 -21.40 34.06
CA SER A 431 -6.81 -21.94 35.13
C SER A 431 -6.00 -21.87 36.43
N GLU A 432 -6.56 -21.28 37.49
CA GLU A 432 -5.97 -21.46 38.83
C GLU A 432 -5.75 -22.97 39.04
N PRO A 433 -4.54 -23.41 39.45
CA PRO A 433 -4.32 -24.83 39.71
C PRO A 433 -5.40 -25.26 40.70
N SER A 434 -6.23 -26.24 40.32
CA SER A 434 -7.21 -26.77 41.24
C SER A 434 -6.43 -27.16 42.49
N THR A 435 -6.81 -26.55 43.60
CA THR A 435 -6.42 -27.04 44.91
C THR A 435 -7.15 -28.36 45.07
N ASP A 436 -6.59 -29.40 44.43
CA ASP A 436 -6.89 -30.78 44.73
C ASP A 436 -6.65 -30.92 46.22
N THR A 437 -7.78 -31.04 46.90
CA THR A 437 -7.88 -31.25 48.32
C THR A 437 -7.19 -32.58 48.56
N LEU A 438 -5.94 -32.52 48.99
CA LEU A 438 -5.19 -33.65 49.55
C LEU A 438 -5.87 -34.04 50.87
N GLY A 439 -7.03 -34.69 50.75
CA GLY A 439 -7.66 -35.46 51.78
C GLY A 439 -6.87 -36.74 52.00
N GLY A 440 -5.82 -36.66 52.82
CA GLY A 440 -5.14 -37.81 53.40
C GLY A 440 -5.46 -37.89 54.89
N THR A 441 -6.52 -38.61 55.24
CA THR A 441 -6.70 -39.17 56.60
C THR A 441 -6.23 -40.63 56.60
N SER A 442 -5.87 -41.11 57.81
CA SER A 442 -5.29 -42.41 58.20
C SER A 442 -3.76 -42.45 58.11
N SER A 443 -3.00 -42.68 59.17
CA SER A 443 -3.27 -43.39 60.45
C SER A 443 -2.43 -42.82 61.60
#